data_AF-A0AAD5JJ36-F1
#
_entry.id   AF-A0AAD5JJ36-F1
#
_cell.length_a   1.000
_cell.length_b   1.000
_cell.length_c   1.000
_cell.angle_alpha   90.00
_cell.angle_beta   90.00
_cell.angle_gamma   90.00
#
_symmetry.space_group_name_H-M   'P 1'
#
loop_
_entity.id
_entity.type
_entity.pdbx_description
1 polymer ?
#
loop_
_entity_poly.entity_id
_entity_poly.type
_entity_poly.pdbx_seq_one_letter_code
_entity_poly.pdbx_strand_id
1 'polypeptide(L)'
;MAEGTRQHQMIDARTERKFEVGDWVYQRLQPYRQSSVVIRRNLKLTPRFFRPYLVLAKIGHVAYRLQLPLGSRIHPVFHVSQLKKRVGDSVTSSSILPHTSSDGLLMVYPMAILACKMVKIGNQVVAQQLVQWSNTNPVDATWEDASVMAFRFPEFHP
;
A
#
# COMPACT_ATOMS: atom_id res chain seq x y z
N MET A 1 31.59 24.25 32.22
CA MET A 1 31.52 23.99 30.77
C MET A 1 32.15 22.64 30.51
N ALA A 2 31.38 21.68 29.97
CA ALA A 2 31.81 20.55 29.14
C ALA A 2 30.62 19.56 29.08
N GLU A 3 29.88 19.64 27.97
CA GLU A 3 28.69 18.84 27.68
C GLU A 3 29.07 17.39 27.40
N GLY A 4 28.43 16.46 28.11
CA GLY A 4 28.55 15.02 27.85
C GLY A 4 27.66 14.60 26.68
N THR A 5 28.25 14.47 25.50
CA THR A 5 27.57 14.04 24.28
C THR A 5 27.16 12.57 24.39
N ARG A 6 25.89 12.31 24.73
CA ARG A 6 25.26 10.99 24.68
C ARG A 6 25.03 10.58 23.21
N GLN A 7 25.93 9.77 22.66
CA GLN A 7 25.74 9.09 21.39
C GLN A 7 24.69 7.98 21.57
N HIS A 8 23.46 8.20 21.11
CA HIS A 8 22.43 7.15 21.03
C HIS A 8 22.78 6.21 19.87
N GLN A 9 23.38 5.07 20.21
CA GLN A 9 23.62 3.99 19.26
C GLN A 9 22.29 3.27 18.95
N MET A 10 21.58 3.70 17.91
CA MET A 10 20.46 2.94 17.34
C MET A 10 21.03 1.73 16.58
N ILE A 11 21.02 0.57 17.22
CA ILE A 11 21.33 -0.71 16.59
C ILE A 11 20.10 -1.14 15.78
N ASP A 12 19.97 -0.63 14.56
CA ASP A 12 18.99 -1.14 13.59
C ASP A 12 19.56 -2.45 13.02
N ALA A 13 18.98 -3.58 13.40
CA ALA A 13 19.34 -4.92 12.92
C ALA A 13 19.01 -5.05 11.42
N ARG A 14 19.84 -4.44 10.57
CA ARG A 14 19.77 -4.53 9.11
C ARG A 14 20.29 -5.89 8.69
N THR A 15 19.44 -6.90 8.66
CA THR A 15 19.75 -8.16 7.98
C THR A 15 20.09 -7.83 6.52
N GLU A 16 21.26 -8.25 6.04
CA GLU A 16 21.62 -8.13 4.62
C GLU A 16 20.64 -8.98 3.79
N ARG A 17 19.66 -8.34 3.16
CA ARG A 17 18.73 -9.03 2.27
C ARG A 17 19.40 -9.17 0.90
N LYS A 18 19.54 -10.40 0.41
CA LYS A 18 20.02 -10.71 -0.93
C LYS A 18 18.94 -11.53 -1.63
N PHE A 19 18.70 -11.22 -2.89
CA PHE A 19 17.72 -11.91 -3.73
C PHE A 19 18.41 -12.37 -5.01
N GLU A 20 17.95 -13.46 -5.59
CA GLU A 20 18.46 -13.98 -6.85
C GLU A 20 17.43 -13.79 -7.98
N VAL A 21 17.89 -13.83 -9.23
CA VAL A 21 16.99 -13.83 -10.38
C VAL A 21 16.09 -15.06 -10.32
N GLY A 22 14.78 -14.87 -10.48
CA GLY A 22 13.78 -15.92 -10.29
C GLY A 22 13.17 -15.98 -8.89
N ASP A 23 13.73 -15.27 -7.89
CA ASP A 23 13.07 -15.15 -6.58
C ASP A 23 11.76 -14.35 -6.72
N TRP A 24 10.75 -14.79 -5.96
CA TRP A 24 9.55 -14.00 -5.74
C TRP A 24 9.75 -13.09 -4.53
N VAL A 25 9.50 -11.80 -4.71
CA VAL A 25 9.63 -10.81 -3.64
C VAL A 25 8.36 -9.97 -3.54
N TYR A 26 7.99 -9.65 -2.31
CA TYR A 26 7.00 -8.63 -2.06
C TYR A 26 7.65 -7.25 -2.09
N GLN A 27 6.97 -6.32 -2.76
CA GLN A 27 7.42 -4.94 -2.89
C GLN A 27 6.72 -4.06 -1.86
N ARG A 28 7.51 -3.32 -1.11
CA ARG A 28 7.03 -2.32 -0.17
C ARG A 28 6.79 -1.01 -0.90
N LEU A 29 5.53 -0.72 -1.22
CA LEU A 29 5.15 0.63 -1.63
C LEU A 29 4.91 1.45 -0.37
N GLN A 30 5.34 2.71 -0.37
CA GLN A 30 4.89 3.65 0.64
C GLN A 30 3.50 4.11 0.22
N PRO A 31 2.40 3.66 0.85
CA PRO A 31 1.22 4.49 0.84
C PRO A 31 1.63 5.79 1.53
N TYR A 32 1.17 6.93 1.05
CA TYR A 32 1.15 8.20 1.79
C TYR A 32 2.29 9.21 1.53
N ARG A 33 2.07 10.06 0.51
CA ARG A 33 2.15 11.51 0.73
C ARG A 33 0.91 12.18 0.12
N GLN A 34 -0.20 12.15 0.87
CA GLN A 34 -1.31 13.05 0.59
C GLN A 34 -1.96 13.42 1.93
N SER A 35 -1.73 14.65 2.36
CA SER A 35 -2.18 15.22 3.64
C SER A 35 -3.67 15.56 3.68
N SER A 36 -4.45 15.23 2.64
CA SER A 36 -5.90 15.50 2.57
C SER A 36 -6.79 14.26 2.76
N VAL A 37 -6.19 13.08 2.95
CA VAL A 37 -6.92 11.87 3.31
C VAL A 37 -6.85 11.74 4.82
N VAL A 38 -7.99 11.90 5.51
CA VAL A 38 -8.11 11.62 6.95
C VAL A 38 -7.26 10.41 7.29
N ILE A 39 -6.28 10.61 8.19
CA ILE A 39 -5.39 9.57 8.70
C ILE A 39 -6.28 8.37 9.01
N ARG A 40 -6.15 7.29 8.22
CA ARG A 40 -6.93 6.08 8.50
C ARG A 40 -6.66 5.73 9.96
N ARG A 41 -7.71 5.53 10.76
CA ARG A 41 -7.59 5.22 12.19
C ARG A 41 -6.63 4.05 12.44
N ASN A 42 -6.40 3.19 11.42
CA ASN A 42 -5.45 2.08 11.43
C ASN A 42 -4.49 2.02 10.21
N LEU A 43 -3.80 3.12 9.84
CA LEU A 43 -2.65 3.02 8.91
C LEU A 43 -1.53 2.08 9.40
N LYS A 44 -1.48 1.82 10.71
CA LYS A 44 -0.53 0.88 11.32
C LYS A 44 -0.79 -0.59 10.94
N LEU A 45 -2.01 -0.92 10.52
CA LEU A 45 -2.43 -2.30 10.21
C LEU A 45 -2.59 -2.57 8.71
N THR A 46 -2.44 -1.56 7.84
CA THR A 46 -2.48 -1.80 6.39
C THR A 46 -1.26 -2.61 5.93
N PRO A 47 -1.44 -3.61 5.03
CA PRO A 47 -0.33 -4.39 4.51
C PRO A 47 0.66 -3.47 3.80
N ARG A 48 1.88 -3.40 4.33
CA ARG A 48 2.96 -2.54 3.81
C ARG A 48 3.57 -3.07 2.51
N PHE A 49 3.37 -4.35 2.26
CA PHE A 49 3.96 -5.10 1.17
C PHE A 49 2.86 -5.50 0.21
N PHE A 50 3.00 -5.04 -1.01
CA PHE A 50 2.11 -5.37 -2.10
C PHE A 50 2.63 -6.63 -2.79
N ARG A 51 1.67 -7.30 -3.41
CA ARG A 51 1.71 -8.52 -4.25
C ARG A 51 3.10 -8.99 -4.71
N PRO A 52 3.33 -10.31 -4.79
CA PRO A 52 4.63 -10.81 -5.13
C PRO A 52 4.97 -10.55 -6.60
N TYR A 53 6.18 -10.06 -6.84
CA TYR A 53 6.74 -9.84 -8.17
C TYR A 53 7.99 -10.70 -8.34
N LEU A 54 8.26 -11.10 -9.59
CA LEU A 54 9.44 -11.86 -9.94
C LEU A 54 10.66 -10.94 -10.06
N VAL A 55 11.80 -11.32 -9.49
CA VAL A 55 13.07 -10.65 -9.74
C VAL A 55 13.59 -11.05 -11.12
N LEU A 56 13.67 -10.09 -12.05
CA LEU A 56 14.18 -10.30 -13.41
C LEU A 56 15.68 -10.09 -13.51
N ALA A 57 16.22 -9.14 -12.75
CA ALA A 57 17.64 -8.83 -12.79
C ALA A 57 18.11 -8.22 -11.47
N LYS A 58 19.37 -8.47 -11.14
CA LYS A 58 20.10 -7.82 -10.05
C LYS A 58 20.91 -6.65 -10.63
N ILE A 59 20.66 -5.44 -10.12
CA ILE A 59 21.32 -4.20 -10.56
C ILE A 59 22.24 -3.77 -9.41
N GLY A 60 23.50 -4.22 -9.49
CA GLY A 60 24.48 -3.99 -8.43
C GLY A 60 24.13 -4.72 -7.12
N HIS A 61 24.65 -4.20 -6.01
CA HIS A 61 24.47 -4.85 -4.71
C HIS A 61 23.12 -4.53 -4.03
N VAL A 62 22.53 -3.39 -4.37
CA VAL A 62 21.42 -2.79 -3.60
C VAL A 62 20.13 -2.60 -4.37
N ALA A 63 20.09 -2.86 -5.68
CA ALA A 63 18.90 -2.67 -6.50
C ALA A 63 18.54 -3.92 -7.30
N TYR A 64 17.24 -4.14 -7.49
CA TYR A 64 16.70 -5.28 -8.24
C TYR A 64 15.60 -4.80 -9.17
N ARG A 65 15.58 -5.36 -10.39
CA ARG A 65 14.51 -5.15 -11.36
C ARG A 65 13.43 -6.20 -11.18
N LEU A 66 12.19 -5.77 -11.02
CA LEU A 66 11.03 -6.64 -10.86
C LEU A 66 10.22 -6.74 -12.16
N GLN A 67 9.54 -7.88 -12.34
CA GLN A 67 8.52 -8.07 -13.36
C GLN A 67 7.22 -7.41 -12.90
N LEU A 68 7.06 -6.13 -13.23
CA LEU A 68 5.79 -5.44 -13.06
C LEU A 68 4.86 -5.74 -14.24
N PRO A 69 3.54 -5.77 -14.05
CA PRO A 69 2.61 -5.93 -15.15
C PRO A 69 2.72 -4.80 -16.20
N LEU A 70 2.25 -5.09 -17.42
CA LEU A 70 2.28 -4.15 -18.54
C LEU A 70 1.40 -2.93 -18.27
N GLY A 71 1.93 -1.72 -18.49
CA GLY A 71 1.26 -0.45 -18.19
C GLY A 71 1.66 0.19 -16.85
N SER A 72 2.65 -0.38 -16.15
CA SER A 72 3.12 0.13 -14.87
C SER A 72 3.72 1.52 -15.04
N ARG A 73 3.20 2.51 -14.30
CA ARG A 73 3.76 3.87 -14.26
C ARG A 73 4.89 4.02 -13.24
N ILE A 74 5.13 2.99 -12.41
CA ILE A 74 6.26 2.96 -11.47
C ILE A 74 7.47 2.32 -12.13
N HIS A 75 8.66 2.88 -11.88
CA HIS A 75 9.91 2.34 -12.38
C HIS A 75 10.14 0.91 -11.85
N PRO A 76 10.55 -0.06 -12.68
CA PRO A 76 10.64 -1.47 -12.28
C PRO A 76 11.85 -1.79 -11.39
N VAL A 77 12.67 -0.79 -11.02
CA VAL A 77 13.91 -0.98 -10.25
C VAL A 77 13.70 -0.47 -8.83
N PHE A 78 13.93 -1.36 -7.86
CA PHE A 78 13.71 -1.07 -6.44
C PHE A 78 14.93 -1.34 -5.60
N HIS A 79 15.13 -0.50 -4.58
CA HIS A 79 16.17 -0.70 -3.59
C HIS A 79 15.83 -1.91 -2.68
N VAL A 80 16.85 -2.67 -2.28
CA VAL A 80 16.77 -3.89 -1.48
C VAL A 80 15.98 -3.72 -0.17
N SER A 81 15.99 -2.52 0.42
CA SER A 81 15.22 -2.21 1.64
C SER A 81 13.70 -2.18 1.42
N GLN A 82 13.26 -2.02 0.18
CA GLN A 82 11.86 -2.02 -0.23
C GLN A 82 11.38 -3.44 -0.60
N LEU A 83 12.24 -4.45 -0.55
CA LEU A 83 11.90 -5.82 -0.94
C LEU A 83 11.88 -6.73 0.29
N LYS A 84 10.99 -7.73 0.23
CA LYS A 84 10.91 -8.82 1.21
C LYS A 84 10.73 -10.14 0.46
N LYS A 85 11.56 -11.15 0.76
CA LYS A 85 11.47 -12.47 0.12
C LYS A 85 10.10 -13.06 0.40
N ARG A 86 9.47 -13.65 -0.62
CA ARG A 86 8.25 -14.43 -0.44
C ARG A 86 8.61 -15.81 0.11
N VAL A 87 7.87 -16.24 1.11
CA VAL A 87 7.99 -17.57 1.74
C VAL A 87 6.63 -18.25 1.57
N GLY A 88 6.57 -19.37 0.84
CA GLY A 88 5.35 -20.14 0.55
C GLY A 88 4.94 -20.18 -0.93
N ASP A 89 4.12 -21.17 -1.31
CA ASP A 89 3.91 -21.60 -2.72
C ASP A 89 2.73 -20.93 -3.45
N SER A 90 1.74 -20.32 -2.80
CA SER A 90 0.55 -19.77 -3.47
C SER A 90 0.80 -18.46 -4.25
N VAL A 91 1.12 -18.55 -5.55
CA VAL A 91 1.33 -17.38 -6.43
C VAL A 91 -0.03 -16.96 -6.97
N THR A 92 -0.57 -15.84 -6.50
CA THR A 92 -1.62 -15.13 -7.24
C THR A 92 -0.97 -13.87 -7.81
N SER A 93 -0.25 -14.05 -8.91
CA SER A 93 0.21 -12.94 -9.75
C SER A 93 -1.01 -12.29 -10.38
N SER A 94 -1.54 -11.26 -9.74
CA SER A 94 -2.57 -10.44 -10.37
C SER A 94 -1.95 -9.60 -11.49
N SER A 95 -2.57 -9.58 -12.65
CA SER A 95 -2.20 -8.71 -13.78
C SER A 95 -2.54 -7.22 -13.57
N ILE A 96 -3.33 -6.89 -12.55
CA ILE A 96 -3.83 -5.54 -12.32
C ILE A 96 -2.79 -4.73 -11.54
N LEU A 97 -2.25 -3.71 -12.21
CA LEU A 97 -1.34 -2.73 -11.63
C LEU A 97 -2.08 -1.83 -10.65
N PRO A 98 -1.40 -1.38 -9.58
CA PRO A 98 -1.99 -0.36 -8.77
C PRO A 98 -2.03 0.98 -9.52
N HIS A 99 -3.15 1.69 -9.43
CA HIS A 99 -3.30 3.04 -9.98
C HIS A 99 -2.37 3.99 -9.24
N THR A 100 -1.42 4.60 -9.98
CA THR A 100 -0.47 5.58 -9.46
C THR A 100 -0.55 6.92 -10.20
N SER A 101 -0.33 8.00 -9.46
CA SER A 101 -0.18 9.37 -9.97
C SER A 101 1.05 9.50 -10.88
N SER A 102 1.17 10.63 -11.59
CA SER A 102 2.36 11.01 -12.37
C SER A 102 3.66 10.89 -11.58
N ASP A 103 3.59 11.13 -10.27
CA ASP A 103 4.75 11.14 -9.38
C ASP A 103 5.09 9.74 -8.83
N GLY A 104 4.47 8.68 -9.36
CA GLY A 104 4.66 7.30 -8.93
C GLY A 104 4.01 6.96 -7.58
N LEU A 105 3.16 7.84 -7.04
CA LEU A 105 2.44 7.64 -5.79
C LEU A 105 1.17 6.82 -6.00
N LEU A 106 0.91 5.86 -5.11
CA LEU A 106 -0.34 5.10 -5.10
C LEU A 106 -1.54 6.04 -4.87
N MET A 107 -2.45 6.10 -5.84
CA MET A 107 -3.72 6.79 -5.70
C MET A 107 -4.75 5.86 -5.07
N VAL A 108 -5.31 6.27 -3.92
CA VAL A 108 -6.36 5.53 -3.23
C VAL A 108 -7.67 6.31 -3.38
N TYR A 109 -8.60 5.76 -4.15
CA TYR A 109 -9.93 6.33 -4.42
C TYR A 109 -11.00 5.24 -4.32
N PRO A 110 -12.27 5.58 -4.06
CA PRO A 110 -13.35 4.60 -4.04
C PRO A 110 -13.58 4.03 -5.44
N MET A 111 -13.60 2.71 -5.56
CA MET A 111 -13.88 2.01 -6.83
C MET A 111 -15.32 1.51 -6.92
N ALA A 112 -15.86 0.98 -5.83
CA ALA A 112 -17.20 0.40 -5.81
C ALA A 112 -17.79 0.43 -4.40
N ILE A 113 -19.12 0.42 -4.34
CA ILE A 113 -19.86 0.17 -3.11
C ILE A 113 -20.30 -1.30 -3.12
N LEU A 114 -19.77 -2.08 -2.18
CA LEU A 114 -20.05 -3.51 -2.07
C LEU A 114 -21.32 -3.81 -1.26
N ALA A 115 -21.66 -2.94 -0.31
CA ALA A 115 -22.83 -3.08 0.54
C ALA A 115 -23.23 -1.75 1.17
N CYS A 116 -24.47 -1.63 1.60
CA CYS A 116 -24.99 -0.49 2.36
C CYS A 116 -25.64 -1.00 3.65
N LYS A 117 -25.51 -0.26 4.75
CA LYS A 117 -26.21 -0.55 6.00
C LYS A 117 -26.61 0.73 6.72
N MET A 118 -27.68 0.66 7.49
CA MET A 118 -28.09 1.72 8.42
C MET A 118 -27.60 1.35 9.81
N VAL A 119 -26.85 2.23 10.46
CA VAL A 119 -26.35 2.03 11.83
C VAL A 119 -26.88 3.14 12.72
N LYS A 120 -27.42 2.77 13.89
CA LYS A 120 -27.75 3.74 14.92
C LYS A 120 -26.48 4.11 15.68
N ILE A 121 -26.02 5.35 15.53
CA ILE A 121 -24.85 5.90 16.24
C ILE A 121 -25.37 6.98 17.18
N GLY A 122 -25.41 6.68 18.48
CA GLY A 122 -26.07 7.53 19.47
C GLY A 122 -27.57 7.66 19.19
N ASN A 123 -28.05 8.89 19.04
CA ASN A 123 -29.46 9.18 18.75
C ASN A 123 -29.76 9.40 17.26
N GLN A 124 -28.79 9.14 16.38
CA GLN A 124 -28.93 9.32 14.93
C GLN A 124 -28.81 7.99 14.19
N VAL A 125 -29.52 7.89 13.07
CA VAL A 125 -29.37 6.78 12.12
C VAL A 125 -28.48 7.25 10.99
N VAL A 126 -27.33 6.61 10.82
CA VAL A 126 -26.31 6.95 9.83
C VAL A 126 -26.27 5.86 8.78
N ALA A 127 -26.35 6.27 7.51
CA ALA A 127 -26.11 5.38 6.38
C ALA A 127 -24.61 5.17 6.19
N GLN A 128 -24.17 3.92 6.23
CA GLN A 128 -22.79 3.52 5.94
C GLN A 128 -22.73 2.69 4.66
N GLN A 129 -21.66 2.89 3.91
CA GLN A 129 -21.36 2.20 2.66
C GLN A 129 -20.07 1.41 2.83
N LEU A 130 -20.06 0.16 2.40
CA LEU A 130 -18.87 -0.68 2.35
C LEU A 130 -18.13 -0.36 1.06
N VAL A 131 -17.07 0.44 1.18
CA VAL A 131 -16.32 1.00 0.06
C VAL A 131 -15.15 0.09 -0.27
N GLN A 132 -15.12 -0.41 -1.50
CA GLN A 132 -13.93 -1.00 -2.09
C GLN A 132 -13.01 0.13 -2.55
N TRP A 133 -11.75 0.08 -2.12
CA TRP A 133 -10.75 1.08 -2.48
C TRP A 133 -9.87 0.59 -3.63
N SER A 134 -9.38 1.53 -4.44
CA SER A 134 -8.36 1.22 -5.44
C SER A 134 -7.12 0.60 -4.78
N ASN A 135 -6.52 -0.36 -5.49
CA ASN A 135 -5.31 -1.08 -5.07
C ASN A 135 -5.50 -1.99 -3.83
N THR A 136 -6.75 -2.28 -3.44
CA THR A 136 -7.09 -3.19 -2.33
C THR A 136 -7.96 -4.36 -2.82
N ASN A 137 -7.99 -5.46 -2.07
CA ASN A 137 -8.91 -6.57 -2.35
C ASN A 137 -10.33 -6.17 -1.92
N PRO A 138 -11.41 -6.59 -2.61
CA PRO A 138 -12.78 -6.47 -2.09
C PRO A 138 -12.96 -6.89 -0.62
N VAL A 139 -12.21 -7.90 -0.16
CA VAL A 139 -12.23 -8.37 1.23
C VAL A 139 -11.69 -7.33 2.23
N ASP A 140 -10.84 -6.40 1.77
CA ASP A 140 -10.27 -5.31 2.56
C ASP A 140 -11.15 -4.04 2.53
N ALA A 141 -12.38 -4.10 2.02
CA ALA A 141 -13.30 -2.97 1.97
C ALA A 141 -13.64 -2.43 3.37
N THR A 142 -13.87 -1.12 3.48
CA THR A 142 -14.17 -0.47 4.77
C THR A 142 -15.55 0.17 4.78
N TRP A 143 -16.19 0.17 5.95
CA TRP A 143 -17.43 0.90 6.16
C TRP A 143 -17.14 2.38 6.38
N GLU A 144 -17.66 3.23 5.50
CA GLU A 144 -17.55 4.68 5.57
C GLU A 144 -18.95 5.32 5.61
N ASP A 145 -19.07 6.49 6.23
CA ASP A 145 -20.34 7.22 6.28
C ASP A 145 -20.68 7.81 4.90
N ALA A 146 -21.89 7.59 4.42
CA ALA A 146 -22.30 7.98 3.06
C ALA A 146 -22.20 9.50 2.82
N SER A 147 -22.51 10.30 3.83
CA SER A 147 -22.39 11.77 3.79
C SER A 147 -20.93 12.22 3.63
N VAL A 148 -20.00 11.56 4.32
CA VAL A 148 -18.55 11.84 4.21
C VAL A 148 -18.04 11.42 2.84
N MET A 149 -18.51 10.28 2.32
CA MET A 149 -18.16 9.80 0.98
C MET A 149 -18.62 10.78 -0.11
N ALA A 150 -19.88 11.23 -0.06
CA ALA A 150 -20.43 12.19 -1.02
C ALA A 150 -19.71 13.56 -0.96
N PHE A 151 -19.36 14.04 0.23
CA PHE A 151 -18.62 15.29 0.39
C PHE A 151 -17.19 15.20 -0.16
N ARG A 152 -16.52 14.07 0.08
CA ARG A 152 -15.08 13.93 -0.20
C ARG A 152 -14.79 13.42 -1.62
N PHE A 153 -15.69 12.63 -2.17
CA PHE A 153 -15.59 12.10 -3.53
C PHE A 153 -16.88 12.48 -4.30
N PRO A 154 -17.09 13.78 -4.58
CA PRO A 154 -18.31 14.25 -5.24
C PRO A 154 -18.48 13.69 -6.66
N GLU A 155 -17.37 13.33 -7.32
CA GLU A 155 -17.38 12.69 -8.64
C GLU A 155 -17.60 11.17 -8.58
N PHE A 156 -17.58 10.56 -7.39
CA PHE A 156 -17.86 9.14 -7.23
C PHE A 156 -19.37 8.93 -7.16
N HIS A 157 -19.95 8.54 -8.28
CA HIS A 157 -21.34 8.12 -8.38
C HIS A 157 -21.40 6.58 -8.40
N PRO A 158 -22.02 5.95 -7.38
CA PRO A 158 -22.15 4.51 -7.32
C PRO A 158 -23.17 3.92 -8.30
#